data_AF-A0A1C6DJN7-F1
#
_entry.id   AF-A0A1C6DJN7-F1
#
_cell.length_a   1.000
_cell.length_b   1.000
_cell.length_c   1.000
_cell.angle_alpha   90.00
_cell.angle_beta   90.00
_cell.angle_gamma   90.00
#
_symmetry.space_group_name_H-M   'P 1'
#
loop_
_entity.id
_entity.type
_entity.pdbx_description
1 polymer ?
#
loop_
_entity_poly.entity_id
_entity_poly.type
_entity_poly.pdbx_seq_one_letter_code
_entity_poly.pdbx_strand_id
1 'polypeptide(L)'
;MSDNFELDDNYGINENYSDPQVFIIGQEKAIPEITGQLLIAGENNAQSINFEMDRYYDGIDISDKQINILYSAPRGYADICHPINVKKGEDKIRFTWVVPAHAVMGAGELIFSVEFVGDDYVLKTLSCILEIEDGMLGHELVSPPEDKEWYLEMQSLWENLKETEATRVESETSREQAEKLRAQAETSREQAEKLRAQAEASREQAERKRESASGEAIKKVNTASEASEKAANKCEEITEKATIALQNQDQLEATLNSAIQIKQAITQSQEVVEAARKKVEADKKEINDTIQNSLLESANEILESVKNYFNRAEALYESLYIECDGESPQSRAISIVTIDAATPQIRTKEVGIDFDGGTPMSRSLAV
;
A
#
# COMPACT_ATOMS: atom_id res chain seq x y z
N MET A 1 -92.67 51.91 -4.96
CA MET A 1 -92.21 50.53 -4.76
C MET A 1 -91.38 50.54 -3.48
N SER A 2 -91.35 49.47 -2.71
CA SER A 2 -90.43 49.37 -1.56
C SER A 2 -89.04 49.27 -2.15
N ASP A 3 -88.19 50.26 -1.94
CA ASP A 3 -86.78 50.16 -2.34
C ASP A 3 -86.15 49.04 -1.50
N ASN A 4 -86.04 47.86 -2.11
CA ASN A 4 -85.39 46.73 -1.48
C ASN A 4 -83.89 47.00 -1.50
N PHE A 5 -83.32 47.19 -0.33
CA PHE A 5 -81.90 47.37 -0.12
C PHE A 5 -81.28 46.05 0.34
N GLU A 6 -80.27 45.56 -0.36
CA GLU A 6 -79.47 44.40 0.00
C GLU A 6 -78.19 44.84 0.73
N LEU A 7 -77.83 44.17 1.83
CA LEU A 7 -76.58 44.45 2.54
C LEU A 7 -75.37 44.00 1.71
N ASP A 8 -74.30 44.79 1.75
CA ASP A 8 -73.02 44.43 1.14
C ASP A 8 -72.09 43.82 2.19
N ASP A 9 -71.92 42.50 2.12
CA ASP A 9 -71.10 41.72 3.04
C ASP A 9 -69.59 42.05 2.95
N ASN A 10 -69.16 42.86 1.97
CA ASN A 10 -67.78 43.34 1.88
C ASN A 10 -67.47 44.46 2.91
N TYR A 11 -68.48 45.04 3.55
CA TYR A 11 -68.32 46.07 4.58
C TYR A 11 -68.70 45.54 5.96
N GLY A 12 -68.20 46.21 7.00
CA GLY A 12 -68.58 45.89 8.38
C GLY A 12 -70.09 46.06 8.60
N ILE A 13 -70.70 45.13 9.31
CA ILE A 13 -72.12 45.18 9.70
C ILE A 13 -72.20 45.37 11.22
N ASN A 14 -72.90 46.42 11.65
CA ASN A 14 -73.16 46.68 13.07
C ASN A 14 -74.53 47.34 13.25
N GLU A 15 -75.49 46.54 13.72
CA GLU A 15 -76.88 46.95 13.91
C GLU A 15 -77.08 47.83 15.16
N ASN A 16 -76.06 48.00 16.01
CA ASN A 16 -76.16 48.89 17.17
C ASN A 16 -76.18 50.37 16.76
N TYR A 17 -75.65 50.71 15.59
CA TYR A 17 -75.76 52.04 15.01
C TYR A 17 -77.11 52.16 14.29
N SER A 18 -78.02 52.88 14.93
CA SER A 18 -79.37 53.12 14.41
C SER A 18 -79.71 54.59 14.57
N ASP A 19 -79.48 55.35 13.51
CA ASP A 19 -79.93 56.73 13.40
C ASP A 19 -80.98 56.79 12.28
N PRO A 20 -82.19 57.32 12.52
CA PRO A 20 -83.22 57.41 11.48
C PRO A 20 -82.91 58.47 10.41
N GLN A 21 -82.01 59.41 10.68
CA GLN A 21 -81.66 60.47 9.75
C GLN A 21 -80.72 59.94 8.67
N VAL A 22 -81.04 60.28 7.41
CA VAL A 22 -80.24 59.94 6.23
C VAL A 22 -79.99 61.20 5.42
N PHE A 23 -78.73 61.50 5.15
CA PHE A 23 -78.29 62.65 4.38
C PHE A 23 -78.11 62.27 2.91
N ILE A 24 -78.88 62.92 2.03
CA ILE A 24 -78.90 62.59 0.61
C ILE A 24 -77.82 63.41 -0.11
N ILE A 25 -76.85 62.72 -0.70
CA ILE A 25 -75.83 63.30 -1.58
C ILE A 25 -76.36 63.21 -3.02
N GLY A 26 -76.66 64.35 -3.63
CA GLY A 26 -77.25 64.42 -4.96
C GLY A 26 -76.25 64.17 -6.10
N GLN A 27 -76.73 64.32 -7.34
CA GLN A 27 -75.91 64.18 -8.56
C GLN A 27 -74.80 65.23 -8.67
N GLU A 28 -74.98 66.38 -8.01
CA GLU A 28 -73.98 67.44 -7.86
C GLU A 28 -72.81 67.05 -6.94
N LYS A 29 -72.90 65.89 -6.27
CA LYS A 29 -71.87 65.32 -5.40
C LYS A 29 -71.56 66.25 -4.21
N ALA A 30 -72.50 67.12 -3.84
CA ALA A 30 -72.42 67.96 -2.65
C ALA A 30 -73.01 67.20 -1.47
N ILE A 31 -72.23 67.08 -0.39
CA ILE A 31 -72.76 66.57 0.88
C ILE A 31 -73.66 67.68 1.45
N PRO A 32 -74.92 67.38 1.83
CA PRO A 32 -75.80 68.37 2.42
C PRO A 32 -75.30 68.79 3.79
N GLU A 33 -75.77 69.93 4.28
CA GLU A 33 -75.50 70.36 5.66
C GLU A 33 -75.97 69.29 6.66
N ILE A 34 -75.07 68.89 7.56
CA ILE A 34 -75.34 67.83 8.54
C ILE A 34 -76.10 68.43 9.73
N THR A 35 -77.40 68.70 9.54
CA THR A 35 -78.27 69.27 10.58
C THR A 35 -78.78 68.19 11.53
N GLY A 36 -78.88 68.45 12.84
CA GLY A 36 -79.48 67.52 13.81
C GLY A 36 -78.52 66.47 14.38
N GLN A 37 -77.29 66.43 13.89
CA GLN A 37 -76.17 65.70 14.48
C GLN A 37 -75.32 66.69 15.28
N LEU A 38 -74.78 66.27 16.42
CA LEU A 38 -73.87 67.05 17.23
C LEU A 38 -72.61 66.22 17.46
N LEU A 39 -71.45 66.72 17.05
CA LEU A 39 -70.17 66.06 17.35
C LEU A 39 -69.51 66.77 18.51
N ILE A 40 -69.04 65.99 19.49
CA ILE A 40 -68.42 66.52 20.69
C ILE A 40 -66.96 66.06 20.76
N ALA A 41 -66.06 67.00 21.03
CA ALA A 41 -64.64 66.69 21.18
C ALA A 41 -64.40 65.65 22.29
N GLY A 42 -63.63 64.60 21.99
CA GLY A 42 -63.28 63.51 22.90
C GLY A 42 -64.20 62.29 22.82
N GLU A 43 -65.25 62.31 22.00
CA GLU A 43 -66.08 61.13 21.74
C GLU A 43 -65.29 60.02 20.99
N ASN A 44 -65.78 58.79 21.05
CA ASN A 44 -65.18 57.66 20.35
C ASN A 44 -66.26 56.72 19.83
N ASN A 45 -66.46 56.71 18.50
CA ASN A 45 -67.45 55.87 17.84
C ASN A 45 -68.88 56.04 18.41
N ALA A 46 -69.17 57.20 19.02
CA ALA A 46 -70.42 57.49 19.68
C ALA A 46 -71.49 58.00 18.69
N GLN A 47 -71.05 58.64 17.61
CA GLN A 47 -71.92 59.17 16.56
C GLN A 47 -71.81 58.35 15.27
N SER A 48 -72.94 58.19 14.59
CA SER A 48 -73.00 57.62 13.24
C SER A 48 -73.81 58.50 12.30
N ILE A 49 -73.30 58.77 11.10
CA ILE A 49 -73.96 59.58 10.07
C ILE A 49 -74.31 58.68 8.88
N ASN A 50 -75.59 58.62 8.51
CA ASN A 50 -76.03 57.82 7.37
C ASN A 50 -76.13 58.68 6.11
N PHE A 51 -75.64 58.14 5.01
CA PHE A 51 -75.71 58.76 3.70
C PHE A 51 -76.52 57.91 2.74
N GLU A 52 -77.19 58.57 1.79
CA GLU A 52 -77.76 57.96 0.60
C GLU A 52 -77.25 58.68 -0.64
N MET A 53 -76.89 57.94 -1.68
CA MET A 53 -76.37 58.47 -2.93
C MET A 53 -76.95 57.70 -4.11
N ASP A 54 -76.98 58.30 -5.30
CA ASP A 54 -77.34 57.57 -6.52
C ASP A 54 -76.33 56.45 -6.80
N ARG A 55 -76.79 55.32 -7.31
CA ARG A 55 -75.92 54.18 -7.64
C ARG A 55 -75.16 54.42 -8.96
N TYR A 56 -75.72 55.20 -9.87
CA TYR A 56 -75.16 55.41 -11.19
C TYR A 56 -74.73 56.86 -11.39
N TYR A 57 -73.46 57.05 -11.77
CA TYR A 57 -72.89 58.34 -12.13
C TYR A 57 -72.27 58.24 -13.52
N ASP A 58 -72.70 59.09 -14.45
CA ASP A 58 -72.26 59.06 -15.85
C ASP A 58 -72.37 57.66 -16.52
N GLY A 59 -73.37 56.87 -16.09
CA GLY A 59 -73.62 55.50 -16.56
C GLY A 59 -72.77 54.42 -15.88
N ILE A 60 -71.88 54.77 -14.94
CA ILE A 60 -71.05 53.84 -14.18
C ILE A 60 -71.74 53.50 -12.86
N ASP A 61 -71.88 52.21 -12.60
CA ASP A 61 -72.32 51.67 -11.31
C ASP A 61 -71.20 51.83 -10.28
N ILE A 62 -71.51 52.50 -9.15
CA ILE A 62 -70.56 52.70 -8.05
C ILE A 62 -70.70 51.67 -6.94
N SER A 63 -71.68 50.78 -7.00
CA SER A 63 -72.01 49.86 -5.90
C SER A 63 -70.95 48.78 -5.65
N ASP A 64 -70.11 48.48 -6.63
CA ASP A 64 -68.96 47.58 -6.54
C ASP A 64 -67.65 48.30 -6.18
N LYS A 65 -67.67 49.62 -6.03
CA LYS A 65 -66.48 50.43 -5.71
C LYS A 65 -66.24 50.47 -4.20
N GLN A 66 -64.96 50.61 -3.81
CA GLN A 66 -64.57 50.80 -2.43
C GLN A 66 -64.96 52.20 -1.96
N ILE A 67 -65.74 52.30 -0.89
CA ILE A 67 -66.18 53.56 -0.29
C ILE A 67 -65.20 53.96 0.80
N ASN A 68 -64.67 55.17 0.69
CA ASN A 68 -63.74 55.79 1.62
C ASN A 68 -64.31 57.12 2.10
N ILE A 69 -64.21 57.37 3.40
CA ILE A 69 -64.51 58.67 4.00
C ILE A 69 -63.20 59.28 4.44
N LEU A 70 -62.75 60.26 3.66
CA LEU A 70 -61.52 60.98 3.92
C LEU A 70 -61.88 62.15 4.82
N TYR A 71 -61.24 62.26 5.98
CA TYR A 71 -61.47 63.35 6.90
C TYR A 71 -60.17 64.01 7.35
N SER A 72 -60.27 65.29 7.68
CA SER A 72 -59.24 66.09 8.35
C SER A 72 -59.87 66.68 9.60
N ALA A 73 -59.43 66.17 10.74
CA ALA A 73 -59.81 66.66 12.06
C ALA A 73 -59.20 68.03 12.35
N PRO A 74 -59.72 68.75 13.36
CA PRO A 74 -59.09 69.95 13.87
C PRO A 74 -57.62 69.70 14.21
N ARG A 75 -56.75 70.67 13.92
CA ARG A 75 -55.28 70.59 14.10
C ARG A 75 -54.52 69.69 13.11
N GLY A 76 -55.18 69.27 12.02
CA GLY A 76 -54.51 68.76 10.82
C GLY A 76 -54.21 67.25 10.81
N TYR A 77 -54.77 66.49 11.76
CA TYR A 77 -54.79 65.04 11.65
C TYR A 77 -55.77 64.63 10.55
N ALA A 78 -55.33 63.79 9.62
CA ALA A 78 -56.17 63.30 8.53
C ALA A 78 -56.02 61.80 8.37
N ASP A 79 -57.11 61.13 8.03
CA ASP A 79 -57.15 59.68 7.88
C ASP A 79 -58.32 59.26 6.97
N ILE A 80 -58.37 57.97 6.64
CA ILE A 80 -59.39 57.35 5.80
C ILE A 80 -60.18 56.36 6.64
N CYS A 81 -61.51 56.50 6.63
CA CYS A 81 -62.42 55.57 7.28
C CYS A 81 -63.25 54.80 6.24
N HIS A 82 -63.47 53.52 6.48
CA HIS A 82 -64.41 52.72 5.68
C HIS A 82 -65.78 52.72 6.36
N PRO A 83 -66.88 52.97 5.63
CA PRO A 83 -68.21 52.95 6.21
C PRO A 83 -68.64 51.53 6.59
N ILE A 84 -69.69 51.46 7.39
CA ILE A 84 -70.37 50.22 7.76
C ILE A 84 -71.81 50.23 7.23
N ASN A 85 -72.50 49.11 7.35
CA ASN A 85 -73.92 48.97 7.01
C ASN A 85 -74.23 49.41 5.56
N VAL A 86 -73.31 49.14 4.64
CA VAL A 86 -73.46 49.48 3.23
C VAL A 86 -74.59 48.64 2.62
N LYS A 87 -75.50 49.30 1.91
CA LYS A 87 -76.72 48.72 1.36
C LYS A 87 -76.93 49.19 -0.07
N LYS A 88 -77.22 48.24 -0.96
CA LYS A 88 -77.42 48.46 -2.40
C LYS A 88 -78.89 48.28 -2.76
N GLY A 89 -79.50 49.33 -3.30
CA GLY A 89 -80.81 49.26 -3.94
C GLY A 89 -80.69 49.17 -5.46
N GLU A 90 -81.83 49.26 -6.14
CA GLU A 90 -81.88 49.29 -7.61
C GLU A 90 -81.14 50.53 -8.16
N ASP A 91 -81.47 51.72 -7.64
CA ASP A 91 -80.92 53.00 -8.12
C ASP A 91 -80.12 53.79 -7.05
N LYS A 92 -80.05 53.28 -5.82
CA LYS A 92 -79.48 53.98 -4.67
C LYS A 92 -78.45 53.12 -3.94
N ILE A 93 -77.50 53.77 -3.27
CA ILE A 93 -76.63 53.16 -2.27
C ILE A 93 -76.77 53.92 -0.95
N ARG A 94 -76.82 53.18 0.16
CA ARG A 94 -76.78 53.72 1.52
C ARG A 94 -75.57 53.22 2.26
N PHE A 95 -74.97 54.05 3.10
CA PHE A 95 -73.82 53.67 3.92
C PHE A 95 -73.76 54.52 5.18
N THR A 96 -73.16 53.98 6.23
CA THR A 96 -73.08 54.64 7.54
C THR A 96 -71.62 54.93 7.88
N TRP A 97 -71.32 56.19 8.16
CA TRP A 97 -70.05 56.57 8.76
C TRP A 97 -70.14 56.50 10.28
N VAL A 98 -69.30 55.71 10.93
CA VAL A 98 -69.09 55.81 12.38
C VAL A 98 -67.92 56.77 12.60
N VAL A 99 -68.17 57.87 13.30
CA VAL A 99 -67.17 58.93 13.46
C VAL A 99 -66.10 58.45 14.46
N PRO A 100 -64.83 58.26 14.02
CA PRO A 100 -63.79 57.70 14.87
C PRO A 100 -63.25 58.73 15.88
N ALA A 101 -62.65 58.26 16.98
CA ALA A 101 -62.06 59.14 18.01
C ALA A 101 -61.08 60.18 17.47
N HIS A 102 -60.30 59.81 16.45
CA HIS A 102 -59.35 60.72 15.84
C HIS A 102 -60.01 61.83 15.00
N ALA A 103 -61.24 61.64 14.50
CA ALA A 103 -61.99 62.69 13.80
C ALA A 103 -62.47 63.79 14.77
N VAL A 104 -62.76 63.42 16.02
CA VAL A 104 -63.30 64.31 17.07
C VAL A 104 -62.28 64.57 18.20
N MET A 105 -60.98 64.56 17.88
CA MET A 105 -59.92 64.71 18.89
C MET A 105 -59.81 66.11 19.53
N GLY A 106 -60.50 67.11 18.96
CA GLY A 106 -60.56 68.48 19.48
C GLY A 106 -61.72 69.25 18.87
N ALA A 107 -62.10 70.36 19.49
CA ALA A 107 -63.14 71.26 18.98
C ALA A 107 -62.66 72.02 17.73
N GLY A 108 -63.61 72.39 16.87
CA GLY A 108 -63.41 73.13 15.63
C GLY A 108 -63.87 72.39 14.38
N GLU A 109 -63.42 72.84 13.22
CA GLU A 109 -63.88 72.36 11.92
C GLU A 109 -63.34 70.96 11.57
N LEU A 110 -64.25 69.99 11.42
CA LEU A 110 -64.01 68.71 10.77
C LEU A 110 -64.34 68.83 9.29
N ILE A 111 -63.35 68.57 8.44
CA ILE A 111 -63.54 68.58 6.98
C ILE A 111 -63.56 67.14 6.50
N PHE A 112 -64.58 66.72 5.75
CA PHE A 112 -64.62 65.36 5.19
C PHE A 112 -65.20 65.30 3.79
N SER A 113 -64.89 64.23 3.07
CA SER A 113 -65.44 63.91 1.75
C SER A 113 -65.59 62.41 1.58
N VAL A 114 -66.47 61.99 0.68
CA VAL A 114 -66.66 60.58 0.32
C VAL A 114 -66.01 60.31 -1.04
N GLU A 115 -65.26 59.23 -1.13
CA GLU A 115 -64.59 58.76 -2.34
C GLU A 115 -65.03 57.32 -2.64
N PHE A 116 -65.31 57.03 -3.91
CA PHE A 116 -65.55 55.68 -4.42
C PHE A 116 -64.39 55.31 -5.36
N VAL A 117 -63.67 54.23 -5.03
CA VAL A 117 -62.45 53.80 -5.74
C VAL A 117 -62.63 52.42 -6.37
N GLY A 118 -62.25 52.28 -7.63
CA GLY A 118 -62.04 51.01 -8.31
C GLY A 118 -60.76 51.05 -9.15
N ASP A 119 -60.49 49.99 -9.90
CA ASP A 119 -59.20 49.77 -10.59
C ASP A 119 -58.70 50.99 -11.42
N ASP A 120 -59.59 51.60 -12.21
CA ASP A 120 -59.32 52.81 -13.01
C ASP A 120 -60.43 53.87 -12.83
N TYR A 121 -61.11 53.87 -11.68
CA TYR A 121 -62.26 54.75 -11.42
C TYR A 121 -62.15 55.41 -10.05
N VAL A 122 -62.28 56.73 -10.01
CA VAL A 122 -62.37 57.51 -8.76
C VAL A 122 -63.48 58.54 -8.88
N LEU A 123 -64.49 58.42 -8.00
CA LEU A 123 -65.55 59.42 -7.82
C LEU A 123 -65.38 60.09 -6.47
N LYS A 124 -65.43 61.42 -6.44
CA LYS A 124 -65.33 62.22 -5.20
C LYS A 124 -66.55 63.10 -5.02
N THR A 125 -66.97 63.27 -3.77
CA THR A 125 -67.85 64.35 -3.37
C THR A 125 -67.06 65.64 -3.14
N LEU A 126 -67.76 66.77 -3.14
CA LEU A 126 -67.24 68.00 -2.52
C LEU A 126 -67.00 67.75 -1.03
N SER A 127 -66.04 68.48 -0.47
CA SER A 127 -65.80 68.46 0.97
C SER A 127 -66.94 69.14 1.73
N CYS A 128 -67.35 68.53 2.84
CA CYS A 128 -68.24 69.10 3.83
C CYS A 128 -67.42 69.61 5.01
N ILE A 129 -67.84 70.72 5.61
CA ILE A 129 -67.34 71.19 6.90
C ILE A 129 -68.43 70.90 7.93
N LEU A 130 -68.04 70.29 9.04
CA LEU A 130 -68.90 70.02 10.19
C LEU A 130 -68.21 70.53 11.44
N GLU A 131 -68.89 71.34 12.23
CA GLU A 131 -68.33 71.86 13.48
C GLU A 131 -68.35 70.78 14.57
N ILE A 132 -67.22 70.63 15.28
CA ILE A 132 -67.10 69.83 16.48
C ILE A 132 -67.17 70.77 17.68
N GLU A 133 -68.21 70.60 18.49
CA GLU A 133 -68.37 71.35 19.73
C GLU A 133 -67.36 70.92 20.78
N ASP A 134 -66.95 71.87 21.62
CA ASP A 134 -66.15 71.55 22.80
C ASP A 134 -67.02 70.83 23.83
N GLY A 135 -66.66 69.59 24.16
CA GLY A 135 -67.34 68.78 25.16
C GLY A 135 -66.98 69.10 26.60
N MET A 136 -66.19 70.15 26.82
CA MET A 136 -65.33 70.31 27.97
C MET A 136 -64.38 69.11 28.11
N LEU A 137 -63.21 69.19 27.47
CA LEU A 137 -62.07 68.43 27.97
C LEU A 137 -61.85 68.90 29.41
N GLY A 138 -61.92 68.01 30.40
CA GLY A 138 -61.96 68.32 31.84
C GLY A 138 -60.84 69.21 32.44
N HIS A 139 -60.02 69.86 31.61
CA HIS A 139 -59.12 70.96 31.97
C HIS A 139 -59.84 72.29 32.28
N GLU A 140 -61.08 72.52 31.83
CA GLU A 140 -61.80 73.79 32.08
C GLU A 140 -62.35 73.92 33.51
N LEU A 141 -62.18 72.91 34.37
CA LEU A 141 -62.65 72.98 35.75
C LEU A 141 -61.84 73.93 36.65
N VAL A 142 -60.64 74.41 36.31
CA VAL A 142 -59.88 75.39 37.13
C VAL A 142 -58.80 76.12 36.32
N SER A 143 -58.80 77.46 36.33
CA SER A 143 -57.65 78.30 35.93
C SER A 143 -56.38 77.91 36.73
N PRO A 144 -55.20 77.66 36.12
CA PRO A 144 -54.03 77.21 36.87
C PRO A 144 -53.56 78.30 37.86
N PRO A 145 -53.31 77.96 39.15
CA PRO A 145 -52.53 78.81 40.04
C PRO A 145 -51.03 78.70 39.69
N GLU A 146 -50.27 79.72 40.06
CA GLU A 146 -48.85 80.00 39.73
C GLU A 146 -47.82 78.94 40.21
N ASP A 147 -48.26 77.84 40.83
CA ASP A 147 -47.41 76.91 41.62
C ASP A 147 -47.32 75.48 41.04
N LYS A 148 -47.40 75.28 39.71
CA LYS A 148 -47.41 73.93 39.07
C LYS A 148 -46.13 73.50 38.33
N GLU A 149 -45.00 74.21 38.46
CA GLU A 149 -43.72 73.75 37.89
C GLU A 149 -43.40 72.30 38.29
N TRP A 150 -43.66 71.93 39.55
CA TRP A 150 -43.43 70.57 40.06
C TRP A 150 -44.26 69.50 39.35
N TYR A 151 -45.47 69.80 38.85
CA TYR A 151 -46.32 68.83 38.16
C TYR A 151 -45.83 68.56 36.73
N LEU A 152 -45.45 69.62 36.01
CA LEU A 152 -44.86 69.50 34.68
C LEU A 152 -43.47 68.82 34.75
N GLU A 153 -42.69 69.12 35.78
CA GLU A 153 -41.43 68.42 36.06
C GLU A 153 -41.65 66.93 36.33
N MET A 154 -42.64 66.58 37.17
CA MET A 154 -42.99 65.17 37.42
C MET A 154 -43.47 64.46 36.16
N GLN A 155 -44.26 65.12 35.30
CA GLN A 155 -44.70 64.53 34.04
C GLN A 155 -43.52 64.28 33.10
N SER A 156 -42.59 65.24 33.00
CA SER A 156 -41.34 65.09 32.23
C SER A 156 -40.47 63.96 32.77
N LEU A 157 -40.30 63.84 34.09
CA LEU A 157 -39.57 62.74 34.72
C LEU A 157 -40.22 61.39 34.45
N TRP A 158 -41.56 61.31 34.44
CA TRP A 158 -42.28 60.10 34.10
C TRP A 158 -42.07 59.67 32.65
N GLU A 159 -42.10 60.60 31.69
CA GLU A 159 -41.81 60.29 30.28
C GLU A 159 -40.35 59.86 30.08
N ASN A 160 -39.40 60.56 30.69
CA ASN A 160 -37.99 60.16 30.68
C ASN A 160 -37.77 58.77 31.30
N LEU A 161 -38.51 58.43 32.36
CA LEU A 161 -38.45 57.11 33.00
C LEU A 161 -38.99 56.02 32.06
N LYS A 162 -40.10 56.27 31.36
CA LYS A 162 -40.63 55.32 30.37
C LYS A 162 -39.65 55.06 29.24
N GLU A 163 -39.03 56.12 28.71
CA GLU A 163 -38.03 55.99 27.64
C GLU A 163 -36.76 55.26 28.11
N THR A 164 -36.30 55.56 29.33
CA THR A 164 -35.18 54.86 29.96
C THR A 164 -35.50 53.38 30.16
N GLU A 165 -36.72 53.06 30.61
CA GLU A 165 -37.15 51.69 30.83
C GLU A 165 -37.29 50.92 29.50
N ALA A 166 -37.80 51.56 28.44
CA ALA A 166 -37.82 50.98 27.11
C ALA A 166 -36.40 50.64 26.62
N THR A 167 -35.46 51.58 26.76
CA THR A 167 -34.04 51.36 26.40
C THR A 167 -33.40 50.23 27.22
N ARG A 168 -33.73 50.14 28.51
CA ARG A 168 -33.27 49.05 29.40
C ARG A 168 -33.79 47.70 28.92
N VAL A 169 -35.07 47.61 28.55
CA VAL A 169 -35.70 46.37 28.05
C VAL A 169 -35.09 45.93 26.72
N GLU A 170 -34.83 46.86 25.80
CA GLU A 170 -34.14 46.56 24.54
C GLU A 170 -32.71 46.05 24.76
N SER A 171 -31.98 46.69 25.68
CA SER A 171 -30.64 46.28 26.09
C SER A 171 -30.65 44.88 26.71
N GLU A 172 -31.64 44.59 27.56
CA GLU A 172 -31.79 43.28 28.19
C GLU A 172 -32.13 42.19 27.16
N THR A 173 -33.02 42.49 26.21
CA THR A 173 -33.35 41.60 25.10
C THR A 173 -32.10 41.30 24.25
N SER A 174 -31.28 42.32 23.98
CA SER A 174 -30.02 42.15 23.24
C SER A 174 -29.01 41.30 24.01
N ARG A 175 -28.92 41.48 25.33
CA ARG A 175 -28.08 40.69 26.22
C ARG A 175 -28.49 39.21 26.21
N GLU A 176 -29.79 38.92 26.28
CA GLU A 176 -30.33 37.56 26.23
C GLU A 176 -30.04 36.88 24.89
N GLN A 177 -30.18 37.60 23.77
CA GLN A 177 -29.82 37.09 22.45
C GLN A 177 -28.33 36.78 22.33
N ALA A 178 -27.47 37.68 22.82
CA ALA A 178 -26.02 37.46 22.85
C ALA A 178 -25.65 36.23 23.70
N GLU A 179 -26.31 36.05 24.85
CA GLU A 179 -26.08 34.89 25.71
C GLU A 179 -26.54 33.58 25.06
N LYS A 180 -27.66 33.60 24.33
CA LYS A 180 -28.12 32.45 23.54
C LYS A 180 -27.12 32.06 22.45
N LEU A 181 -26.57 33.05 21.73
CA LEU A 181 -25.53 32.81 20.72
C LEU A 181 -24.24 32.26 21.34
N ARG A 182 -23.82 32.81 22.50
CA ARG A 182 -22.67 32.30 23.27
C ARG A 182 -22.86 30.82 23.66
N ALA A 183 -24.04 30.46 24.17
CA ALA A 183 -24.35 29.08 24.55
C ALA A 183 -24.35 28.12 23.35
N GLN A 184 -24.85 28.56 22.19
CA GLN A 184 -24.79 27.78 20.94
C GLN A 184 -23.36 27.59 20.44
N ALA A 185 -22.53 28.64 20.49
CA ALA A 185 -21.12 28.56 20.15
C ALA A 185 -20.37 27.60 21.09
N GLU A 186 -20.68 27.62 22.39
CA GLU A 186 -20.08 26.72 23.37
C GLU A 186 -20.47 25.25 23.11
N THR A 187 -21.74 24.99 22.81
CA THR A 187 -22.20 23.65 22.40
C THR A 187 -21.47 23.16 21.15
N SER A 188 -21.25 24.05 20.17
CA SER A 188 -20.53 23.73 18.94
C SER A 188 -19.05 23.43 19.21
N ARG A 189 -18.42 24.18 20.13
CA ARG A 189 -17.05 23.94 20.60
C ARG A 189 -16.91 22.57 21.25
N GLU A 190 -17.83 22.20 22.13
CA GLU A 190 -17.85 20.89 22.79
C GLU A 190 -18.00 19.73 21.78
N GLN A 191 -18.88 19.89 20.79
CA GLN A 191 -19.03 18.90 19.71
C GLN A 191 -17.77 18.76 18.87
N ALA A 192 -17.15 19.88 18.49
CA ALA A 192 -15.88 19.88 17.75
C ALA A 192 -14.76 19.20 18.57
N GLU A 193 -14.71 19.46 19.87
CA GLU A 193 -13.73 18.84 20.77
C GLU A 193 -13.95 17.32 20.91
N LYS A 194 -15.22 16.88 20.97
CA LYS A 194 -15.55 15.46 20.97
C LYS A 194 -15.12 14.77 19.67
N LEU A 195 -15.34 15.41 18.52
CA LEU A 195 -14.88 14.90 17.22
C LEU A 195 -13.35 14.85 17.14
N ARG A 196 -12.65 15.87 17.64
CA ARG A 196 -11.19 15.90 17.74
C ARG A 196 -10.67 14.73 18.57
N ALA A 197 -11.27 14.49 19.74
CA ALA A 197 -10.89 13.37 20.61
C ALA A 197 -11.13 11.99 19.95
N GLN A 198 -12.22 11.82 19.20
CA GLN A 198 -12.49 10.60 18.45
C GLN A 198 -11.50 10.37 17.30
N ALA A 199 -11.15 11.43 16.58
CA ALA A 199 -10.13 11.39 15.53
C ALA A 199 -8.76 11.04 16.11
N GLU A 200 -8.41 11.61 17.26
CA GLU A 200 -7.16 11.33 17.98
C GLU A 200 -7.08 9.86 18.41
N ALA A 201 -8.14 9.32 19.02
CA ALA A 201 -8.20 7.90 19.40
C ALA A 201 -8.06 6.96 18.19
N SER A 202 -8.66 7.33 17.05
CA SER A 202 -8.54 6.56 15.80
C SER A 202 -7.11 6.60 15.26
N ARG A 203 -6.44 7.76 15.31
CA ARG A 203 -5.03 7.91 14.92
C ARG A 203 -4.13 7.06 15.81
N GLU A 204 -4.31 7.09 17.13
CA GLU A 204 -3.54 6.25 18.06
C GLU A 204 -3.72 4.76 17.80
N GLN A 205 -4.94 4.30 17.51
CA GLN A 205 -5.18 2.90 17.17
C GLN A 205 -4.49 2.50 15.86
N ALA A 206 -4.53 3.37 14.85
CA ALA A 206 -3.84 3.15 13.58
C ALA A 206 -2.31 3.09 13.78
N GLU A 207 -1.78 3.97 14.63
CA GLU A 207 -0.36 4.02 14.99
C GLU A 207 0.10 2.73 15.67
N ARG A 208 -0.64 2.26 16.70
CA ARG A 208 -0.35 0.98 17.37
C ARG A 208 -0.35 -0.21 16.41
N LYS A 209 -1.30 -0.24 15.46
CA LYS A 209 -1.34 -1.29 14.42
C LYS A 209 -0.10 -1.22 13.52
N ARG A 210 0.31 -0.01 13.12
CA ARG A 210 1.52 0.20 12.31
C ARG A 210 2.77 -0.26 13.04
N GLU A 211 2.94 0.11 14.31
CA GLU A 211 4.07 -0.32 15.14
C GLU A 211 4.11 -1.83 15.30
N SER A 212 2.98 -2.47 15.59
CA SER A 212 2.89 -3.93 15.69
C SER A 212 3.26 -4.62 14.37
N ALA A 213 2.69 -4.17 13.26
CA ALA A 213 3.00 -4.72 11.93
C ALA A 213 4.47 -4.54 11.56
N SER A 214 5.05 -3.38 11.86
CA SER A 214 6.47 -3.11 11.65
C SER A 214 7.34 -4.01 12.52
N GLY A 215 6.98 -4.20 13.79
CA GLY A 215 7.69 -5.10 14.70
C GLY A 215 7.66 -6.57 14.23
N GLU A 216 6.51 -7.03 13.73
CA GLU A 216 6.39 -8.37 13.14
C GLU A 216 7.20 -8.51 11.85
N ALA A 217 7.20 -7.50 10.98
CA ALA A 217 7.98 -7.49 9.75
C ALA A 217 9.48 -7.60 10.05
N ILE A 218 9.97 -6.83 11.03
CA ILE A 218 11.37 -6.88 11.47
C ILE A 218 11.72 -8.28 11.99
N LYS A 219 10.86 -8.91 12.82
CA LYS A 219 11.08 -10.29 13.30
C LYS A 219 11.19 -11.28 12.14
N LYS A 220 10.27 -11.21 11.18
CA LYS A 220 10.28 -12.10 9.99
C LYS A 220 11.56 -11.92 9.18
N VAL A 221 12.00 -10.68 8.96
CA VAL A 221 13.25 -10.37 8.25
C VAL A 221 14.44 -10.95 9.00
N ASN A 222 14.53 -10.76 10.32
CA ASN A 222 15.62 -11.31 11.12
C ASN A 222 15.67 -12.84 11.05
N THR A 223 14.52 -13.52 11.23
CA THR A 223 14.45 -14.98 11.11
C THR A 223 14.84 -15.47 9.72
N ALA A 224 14.39 -14.78 8.65
CA ALA A 224 14.78 -15.12 7.28
C ALA A 224 16.28 -14.88 7.03
N SER A 225 16.85 -13.84 7.61
CA SER A 225 18.29 -13.54 7.53
C SER A 225 19.12 -14.62 8.23
N GLU A 226 18.75 -15.01 9.45
CA GLU A 226 19.43 -16.09 10.19
C GLU A 226 19.34 -17.44 9.46
N ALA A 227 18.18 -17.74 8.86
CA ALA A 227 18.01 -18.95 8.07
C ALA A 227 18.89 -18.92 6.79
N SER A 228 18.97 -17.76 6.14
CA SER A 228 19.81 -17.56 4.96
C SER A 228 21.29 -17.68 5.29
N GLU A 229 21.73 -17.14 6.41
CA GLU A 229 23.12 -17.25 6.89
C GLU A 229 23.49 -18.71 7.18
N LYS A 230 22.62 -19.46 7.88
CA LYS A 230 22.83 -20.90 8.12
C LYS A 230 22.91 -21.70 6.81
N ALA A 231 22.06 -21.38 5.84
CA ALA A 231 22.08 -22.02 4.53
C ALA A 231 23.38 -21.70 3.77
N ALA A 232 23.82 -20.44 3.79
CA ALA A 232 25.08 -20.01 3.18
C ALA A 232 26.28 -20.75 3.77
N ASN A 233 26.39 -20.80 5.10
CA ASN A 233 27.45 -21.54 5.79
C ASN A 233 27.42 -23.03 5.43
N LYS A 234 26.21 -23.62 5.29
CA LYS A 234 26.09 -25.02 4.89
C LYS A 234 26.56 -25.27 3.45
N CYS A 235 26.26 -24.36 2.54
CA CYS A 235 26.75 -24.42 1.18
C CYS A 235 28.27 -24.30 1.12
N GLU A 236 28.87 -23.43 1.93
CA GLU A 236 30.32 -23.27 2.04
C GLU A 236 30.99 -24.57 2.52
N GLU A 237 30.49 -25.19 3.60
CA GLU A 237 30.97 -26.50 4.08
C GLU A 237 30.88 -27.60 3.01
N ILE A 238 29.77 -27.64 2.24
CA ILE A 238 29.58 -28.64 1.19
C ILE A 238 30.56 -28.39 0.04
N THR A 239 30.78 -27.14 -0.33
CA THR A 239 31.69 -26.75 -1.40
C THR A 239 33.13 -27.10 -1.05
N GLU A 240 33.54 -26.87 0.20
CA GLU A 240 34.86 -27.26 0.70
C GLU A 240 35.04 -28.78 0.65
N LYS A 241 34.04 -29.55 1.12
CA LYS A 241 34.06 -31.02 1.03
C LYS A 241 34.13 -31.53 -0.41
N ALA A 242 33.37 -30.92 -1.32
CA ALA A 242 33.40 -31.27 -2.74
C ALA A 242 34.79 -30.99 -3.35
N THR A 243 35.41 -29.88 -2.98
CA THR A 243 36.77 -29.52 -3.41
C THR A 243 37.80 -30.56 -2.95
N ILE A 244 37.73 -30.97 -1.69
CA ILE A 244 38.60 -32.03 -1.14
C ILE A 244 38.36 -33.37 -1.86
N ALA A 245 37.09 -33.71 -2.15
CA ALA A 245 36.76 -34.94 -2.85
C ALA A 245 37.35 -34.98 -4.28
N LEU A 246 37.32 -33.86 -5.00
CA LEU A 246 37.95 -33.72 -6.32
C LEU A 246 39.48 -33.89 -6.23
N GLN A 247 40.14 -33.26 -5.25
CA GLN A 247 41.58 -33.45 -5.04
C GLN A 247 41.95 -34.90 -4.74
N ASN A 248 41.14 -35.58 -3.92
CA ASN A 248 41.33 -37.01 -3.63
C ASN A 248 41.15 -37.87 -4.89
N GLN A 249 40.22 -37.50 -5.78
CA GLN A 249 40.03 -38.18 -7.05
C GLN A 249 41.26 -38.03 -7.97
N ASP A 250 41.82 -36.83 -8.09
CA ASP A 250 43.05 -36.58 -8.86
C ASP A 250 44.23 -37.42 -8.33
N GLN A 251 44.38 -37.51 -7.01
CA GLN A 251 45.41 -38.35 -6.37
C GLN A 251 45.20 -39.85 -6.66
N LEU A 252 43.96 -40.32 -6.62
CA LEU A 252 43.63 -41.72 -6.92
C LEU A 252 43.94 -42.06 -8.38
N GLU A 253 43.65 -41.14 -9.31
CA GLU A 253 43.96 -41.30 -10.74
C GLU A 253 45.48 -41.34 -10.99
N ALA A 254 46.24 -40.46 -10.33
CA ALA A 254 47.71 -40.50 -10.38
C ALA A 254 48.28 -41.83 -9.83
N THR A 255 47.71 -42.33 -8.73
CA THR A 255 48.08 -43.61 -8.12
C THR A 255 47.75 -44.79 -9.04
N LEU A 256 46.57 -44.77 -9.68
CA LEU A 256 46.16 -45.79 -10.65
C LEU A 256 47.10 -45.82 -11.86
N ASN A 257 47.44 -44.65 -12.41
CA ASN A 257 48.38 -44.54 -13.54
C ASN A 257 49.76 -45.11 -13.17
N SER A 258 50.24 -44.84 -11.96
CA SER A 258 51.49 -45.42 -11.44
C SER A 258 51.41 -46.95 -11.33
N ALA A 259 50.30 -47.49 -10.82
CA ALA A 259 50.08 -48.93 -10.74
C ALA A 259 50.01 -49.61 -12.12
N ILE A 260 49.40 -48.95 -13.11
CA ILE A 260 49.37 -49.43 -14.50
C ILE A 260 50.79 -49.50 -15.07
N GLN A 261 51.62 -48.48 -14.85
CA GLN A 261 53.02 -48.48 -15.30
C GLN A 261 53.84 -49.61 -14.62
N ILE A 262 53.69 -49.78 -13.31
CA ILE A 262 54.34 -50.88 -12.57
C ILE A 262 53.91 -52.24 -13.16
N LYS A 263 52.61 -52.43 -13.42
CA LYS A 263 52.10 -53.66 -14.03
C LYS A 263 52.77 -53.91 -15.39
N GLN A 264 52.86 -52.90 -16.25
CA GLN A 264 53.53 -53.01 -17.55
C GLN A 264 55.01 -53.40 -17.41
N ALA A 265 55.74 -52.75 -16.48
CA ALA A 265 57.14 -53.08 -16.21
C ALA A 265 57.32 -54.51 -15.68
N ILE A 266 56.40 -54.98 -14.83
CA ILE A 266 56.38 -56.38 -14.34
C ILE A 266 56.13 -57.34 -15.50
N THR A 267 55.16 -57.04 -16.39
CA THR A 267 54.89 -57.89 -17.57
C THR A 267 56.12 -57.99 -18.47
N GLN A 268 56.80 -56.87 -18.76
CA GLN A 268 58.05 -56.87 -19.52
C GLN A 268 59.14 -57.69 -18.81
N SER A 269 59.29 -57.51 -17.49
CA SER A 269 60.24 -58.30 -16.69
C SER A 269 59.93 -59.80 -16.73
N GLN A 270 58.65 -60.18 -16.68
CA GLN A 270 58.21 -61.57 -16.81
C GLN A 270 58.56 -62.15 -18.18
N GLU A 271 58.37 -61.40 -19.27
CA GLU A 271 58.77 -61.81 -20.62
C GLU A 271 60.28 -62.04 -20.71
N VAL A 272 61.08 -61.13 -20.12
CA VAL A 272 62.55 -61.27 -20.05
C VAL A 272 62.95 -62.50 -19.24
N VAL A 273 62.32 -62.74 -18.08
CA VAL A 273 62.60 -63.91 -17.23
C VAL A 273 62.21 -65.21 -17.94
N GLU A 274 61.08 -65.24 -18.64
CA GLU A 274 60.64 -66.42 -19.40
C GLU A 274 61.58 -66.71 -20.58
N ALA A 275 62.06 -65.67 -21.27
CA ALA A 275 63.07 -65.81 -22.31
C ALA A 275 64.40 -66.34 -21.73
N ALA A 276 64.85 -65.81 -20.59
CA ALA A 276 66.04 -66.28 -19.89
C ALA A 276 65.88 -67.74 -19.43
N ARG A 277 64.70 -68.12 -18.92
CA ARG A 277 64.38 -69.50 -18.55
C ARG A 277 64.48 -70.44 -19.74
N LYS A 278 63.88 -70.10 -20.88
CA LYS A 278 63.99 -70.88 -22.12
C LYS A 278 65.45 -71.05 -22.57
N LYS A 279 66.24 -69.99 -22.45
CA LYS A 279 67.68 -70.04 -22.75
C LYS A 279 68.41 -71.01 -21.81
N VAL A 280 68.19 -70.91 -20.50
CA VAL A 280 68.78 -71.85 -19.51
C VAL A 280 68.35 -73.29 -19.76
N GLU A 281 67.08 -73.54 -20.13
CA GLU A 281 66.61 -74.88 -20.51
C GLU A 281 67.31 -75.40 -21.77
N ALA A 282 67.56 -74.54 -22.76
CA ALA A 282 68.33 -74.87 -23.95
C ALA A 282 69.81 -75.15 -23.63
N ASP A 283 70.47 -74.26 -22.89
CA ASP A 283 71.86 -74.39 -22.45
C ASP A 283 72.04 -75.69 -21.64
N LYS A 284 71.08 -76.04 -20.76
CA LYS A 284 71.08 -77.30 -20.00
C LYS A 284 71.03 -78.52 -20.92
N LYS A 285 70.22 -78.48 -21.98
CA LYS A 285 70.14 -79.55 -22.96
C LYS A 285 71.45 -79.69 -23.74
N GLU A 286 72.02 -78.59 -24.21
CA GLU A 286 73.30 -78.56 -24.92
C GLU A 286 74.45 -79.10 -24.07
N ILE A 287 74.53 -78.72 -22.79
CA ILE A 287 75.53 -79.27 -21.85
C ILE A 287 75.36 -80.79 -21.70
N ASN A 288 74.14 -81.28 -21.50
CA ASN A 288 73.89 -82.72 -21.38
C ASN A 288 74.27 -83.48 -22.67
N ASP A 289 73.90 -82.95 -23.83
CA ASP A 289 74.24 -83.54 -25.14
C ASP A 289 75.78 -83.56 -25.33
N THR A 290 76.49 -82.49 -24.94
CA THR A 290 77.95 -82.40 -25.00
C THR A 290 78.64 -83.39 -24.06
N ILE A 291 78.17 -83.52 -22.81
CA ILE A 291 78.66 -84.51 -21.85
C ILE A 291 78.45 -85.93 -22.40
N GLN A 292 77.26 -86.23 -22.92
CA GLN A 292 76.96 -87.54 -23.49
C GLN A 292 77.85 -87.87 -24.69
N ASN A 293 78.03 -86.91 -25.62
CA ASN A 293 78.85 -87.10 -26.80
C ASN A 293 80.34 -87.26 -26.45
N SER A 294 80.88 -86.44 -25.54
CA SER A 294 82.28 -86.56 -25.09
C SER A 294 82.55 -87.84 -24.30
N LEU A 295 81.61 -88.30 -23.47
CA LEU A 295 81.70 -89.61 -22.81
C LEU A 295 81.66 -90.75 -23.82
N LEU A 296 80.83 -90.66 -24.87
CA LEU A 296 80.76 -91.65 -25.94
C LEU A 296 82.05 -91.67 -26.77
N GLU A 297 82.60 -90.50 -27.08
CA GLU A 297 83.88 -90.35 -27.78
C GLU A 297 85.04 -90.93 -26.96
N SER A 298 85.16 -90.57 -25.69
CA SER A 298 86.18 -91.13 -24.80
C SER A 298 86.01 -92.65 -24.59
N ALA A 299 84.77 -93.15 -24.52
CA ALA A 299 84.51 -94.59 -24.49
C ALA A 299 84.94 -95.30 -25.79
N ASN A 300 84.75 -94.66 -26.96
CA ASN A 300 85.23 -95.18 -28.24
C ASN A 300 86.76 -95.18 -28.31
N GLU A 301 87.43 -94.12 -27.85
CA GLU A 301 88.90 -94.07 -27.76
C GLU A 301 89.46 -95.17 -26.84
N ILE A 302 88.84 -95.40 -25.68
CA ILE A 302 89.21 -96.51 -24.78
C ILE A 302 88.97 -97.85 -25.48
N LEU A 303 87.84 -98.04 -26.16
CA LEU A 303 87.55 -99.26 -26.91
C LEU A 303 88.60 -99.51 -28.00
N GLU A 304 89.02 -98.47 -28.70
CA GLU A 304 90.03 -98.53 -29.74
C GLU A 304 91.42 -98.84 -29.17
N SER A 305 91.78 -98.22 -28.04
CA SER A 305 92.97 -98.56 -27.25
C SER A 305 92.97 -100.02 -26.81
N VAL A 306 91.86 -100.52 -26.26
CA VAL A 306 91.70 -101.92 -25.84
C VAL A 306 91.81 -102.87 -27.03
N LYS A 307 91.18 -102.55 -28.16
CA LYS A 307 91.32 -103.32 -29.40
C LYS A 307 92.77 -103.37 -29.86
N ASN A 308 93.47 -102.24 -29.83
CA ASN A 308 94.88 -102.16 -30.21
C ASN A 308 95.77 -102.98 -29.26
N TYR A 309 95.49 -102.94 -27.95
CA TYR A 309 96.10 -103.82 -26.96
C TYR A 309 95.84 -105.30 -27.26
N PHE A 310 94.61 -105.66 -27.60
CA PHE A 310 94.23 -107.03 -27.96
C PHE A 310 94.99 -107.50 -29.20
N ASN A 311 95.00 -106.72 -30.29
CA ASN A 311 95.73 -107.04 -31.52
C ASN A 311 97.24 -107.19 -31.25
N ARG A 312 97.78 -106.36 -30.36
CA ARG A 312 99.20 -106.40 -29.99
C ARG A 312 99.53 -107.60 -29.09
N ALA A 313 98.59 -108.02 -28.22
CA ALA A 313 98.69 -109.25 -27.44
C ALA A 313 98.55 -110.50 -28.33
N GLU A 314 97.67 -110.46 -29.33
CA GLU A 314 97.47 -111.52 -30.32
C GLU A 314 98.72 -111.68 -31.21
N ALA A 315 99.31 -110.58 -31.69
CA ALA A 315 100.59 -110.61 -32.40
C ALA A 315 101.75 -111.16 -31.55
N LEU A 316 101.74 -110.90 -30.23
CA LEU A 316 102.71 -111.46 -29.29
C LEU A 316 102.47 -112.97 -29.09
N TYR A 317 101.20 -113.38 -29.02
CA TYR A 317 100.79 -114.79 -28.94
C TYR A 317 101.17 -115.57 -30.21
N GLU A 318 100.98 -114.98 -31.39
CA GLU A 318 101.41 -115.54 -32.68
C GLU A 318 102.94 -115.60 -32.82
N SER A 319 103.68 -114.63 -32.26
CA SER A 319 105.15 -114.65 -32.26
C SER A 319 105.78 -115.68 -31.30
N LEU A 320 104.99 -116.28 -30.41
CA LEU A 320 105.45 -117.27 -29.45
C LEU A 320 105.30 -118.72 -29.94
N TYR A 321 104.67 -118.94 -31.10
CA TYR A 321 104.50 -120.25 -31.70
C TYR A 321 105.59 -120.55 -32.72
N ILE A 322 106.50 -121.45 -32.34
CA ILE A 322 107.39 -122.16 -33.27
C ILE A 322 106.67 -123.46 -33.64
N GLU A 323 106.31 -123.60 -34.92
CA GLU A 323 105.98 -124.90 -35.52
C GLU A 323 107.28 -125.72 -35.64
N CYS A 324 107.34 -126.87 -34.96
CA CYS A 324 108.35 -127.89 -35.22
C CYS A 324 107.72 -129.29 -35.13
N ASP A 325 107.52 -129.85 -36.32
CA ASP A 325 107.07 -131.16 -36.74
C ASP A 325 108.22 -132.19 -36.71
N GLY A 326 107.94 -133.37 -36.15
CA GLY A 326 108.96 -134.38 -35.88
C GLY A 326 109.22 -135.36 -37.04
N GLU A 327 110.39 -135.28 -37.67
CA GLU A 327 111.05 -136.40 -38.35
C GLU A 327 112.58 -136.42 -38.11
N SER A 328 113.22 -137.58 -38.28
CA SER A 328 114.48 -138.01 -37.64
C SER A 328 115.62 -138.33 -38.67
N PRO A 329 116.84 -138.79 -38.29
CA PRO A 329 118.00 -137.96 -37.97
C PRO A 329 119.30 -138.35 -38.74
N GLN A 330 119.85 -137.46 -39.57
CA GLN A 330 121.29 -137.42 -39.89
C GLN A 330 121.64 -136.03 -40.42
N SER A 331 122.70 -135.43 -39.89
CA SER A 331 123.32 -134.17 -40.34
C SER A 331 122.49 -132.89 -40.16
N ARG A 332 122.79 -132.14 -39.09
CA ARG A 332 123.35 -130.79 -39.22
C ARG A 332 123.80 -130.24 -37.86
N ALA A 333 124.94 -129.58 -37.93
CA ALA A 333 125.78 -129.10 -36.86
C ALA A 333 125.06 -128.18 -35.88
N ILE A 334 125.25 -128.46 -34.59
CA ILE A 334 125.10 -127.48 -33.51
C ILE A 334 126.23 -126.45 -33.68
N SER A 335 125.88 -125.21 -34.03
CA SER A 335 126.80 -124.08 -33.85
C SER A 335 126.63 -123.56 -32.43
N ILE A 336 127.43 -124.09 -31.50
CA ILE A 336 127.68 -123.47 -30.20
C ILE A 336 128.30 -122.09 -30.50
N VAL A 337 127.53 -121.02 -30.29
CA VAL A 337 128.07 -119.66 -30.26
C VAL A 337 128.53 -119.39 -28.84
N THR A 338 129.79 -119.68 -28.58
CA THR A 338 130.56 -119.12 -27.45
C THR A 338 131.06 -117.73 -27.85
N ILE A 339 130.68 -116.70 -27.11
CA ILE A 339 131.38 -115.40 -27.00
C ILE A 339 131.13 -114.93 -25.55
N ASP A 340 132.03 -115.16 -24.59
CA ASP A 340 133.37 -114.58 -24.36
C ASP A 340 133.31 -113.31 -23.49
N ALA A 341 133.83 -113.47 -22.27
CA ALA A 341 133.93 -112.46 -21.24
C ALA A 341 135.33 -111.83 -21.30
N ALA A 342 135.48 -110.76 -22.08
CA ALA A 342 136.69 -109.94 -22.11
C ALA A 342 136.37 -108.44 -22.15
N THR A 343 136.97 -107.69 -21.24
CA THR A 343 137.33 -106.26 -21.39
C THR A 343 138.71 -106.25 -22.08
N PRO A 344 139.16 -105.30 -22.98
CA PRO A 344 138.87 -103.85 -23.05
C PRO A 344 138.96 -103.17 -24.48
N GLN A 345 138.82 -101.84 -24.51
CA GLN A 345 139.51 -100.82 -25.38
C GLN A 345 139.34 -100.69 -26.94
N ILE A 346 138.70 -99.57 -27.31
CA ILE A 346 139.11 -98.44 -28.20
C ILE A 346 139.46 -98.66 -29.70
N ARG A 347 138.59 -98.10 -30.58
CA ARG A 347 138.90 -97.18 -31.71
C ARG A 347 137.61 -96.43 -32.15
N THR A 348 137.38 -95.19 -31.67
CA THR A 348 137.45 -93.89 -32.40
C THR A 348 136.44 -93.72 -33.56
N LYS A 349 135.46 -92.81 -33.54
CA LYS A 349 135.60 -91.33 -33.44
C LYS A 349 134.26 -90.61 -33.07
N GLU A 350 134.33 -89.70 -32.06
CA GLU A 350 133.65 -88.38 -31.89
C GLU A 350 132.10 -88.26 -31.86
N VAL A 351 131.38 -87.52 -30.98
CA VAL A 351 131.57 -86.72 -29.74
C VAL A 351 130.16 -86.71 -29.10
N GLY A 352 129.96 -87.12 -27.84
CA GLY A 352 129.72 -86.17 -26.74
C GLY A 352 128.22 -85.93 -26.43
N ILE A 353 127.76 -86.63 -25.39
CA ILE A 353 126.89 -86.21 -24.25
C ILE A 353 126.20 -84.83 -24.37
N ASP A 354 124.87 -84.76 -24.11
CA ASP A 354 124.36 -83.96 -22.97
C ASP A 354 122.94 -84.30 -22.49
N PHE A 355 122.83 -84.40 -21.17
CA PHE A 355 121.61 -84.38 -20.37
C PHE A 355 121.33 -82.90 -20.06
N ASP A 356 120.18 -82.36 -20.46
CA ASP A 356 119.79 -81.00 -20.07
C ASP A 356 118.37 -80.98 -19.48
N GLY A 357 118.33 -80.82 -18.15
CA GLY A 357 117.17 -80.32 -17.45
C GLY A 357 117.28 -78.80 -17.32
N GLY A 358 116.43 -78.07 -18.05
CA GLY A 358 116.36 -76.62 -18.00
C GLY A 358 114.97 -76.09 -18.30
N THR A 359 114.41 -75.33 -17.35
CA THR A 359 113.35 -74.34 -17.59
C THR A 359 113.95 -73.08 -18.22
N PRO A 360 113.17 -72.29 -18.97
CA PRO A 360 113.30 -70.84 -18.81
C PRO A 360 111.97 -70.07 -18.79
N MET A 361 111.93 -69.15 -17.83
CA MET A 361 111.00 -68.04 -17.69
C MET A 361 111.12 -67.00 -18.82
N SER A 362 110.02 -66.25 -18.97
CA SER A 362 109.90 -64.82 -19.31
C SER A 362 109.64 -64.39 -20.77
N ARG A 363 108.43 -63.86 -21.00
CA ARG A 363 108.23 -62.58 -21.68
C ARG A 363 107.07 -61.81 -21.03
N SER A 364 107.28 -60.51 -20.92
CA SER A 364 106.68 -59.56 -19.98
C SER A 364 105.52 -58.73 -20.55
N LEU A 365 104.61 -58.36 -19.64
CA LEU A 365 103.96 -57.06 -19.44
C LEU A 365 103.29 -56.33 -20.63
N ALA A 366 101.99 -56.07 -20.50
CA ALA A 366 101.49 -54.71 -20.23
C ALA A 366 100.06 -54.76 -19.69
N VAL A 367 99.75 -53.73 -18.90
CA VAL A 367 98.61 -53.52 -17.98
C VAL A 367 97.24 -53.51 -18.65
#